data_AF-A0A4U6KM26-F1
#
_entry.id   AF-A0A4U6KM26-F1
#
_cell.length_a   1.000
_cell.length_b   1.000
_cell.length_c   1.000
_cell.angle_alpha   90.00
_cell.angle_beta   90.00
_cell.angle_gamma   90.00
#
_symmetry.space_group_name_H-M   'P 1'
#
loop_
_entity.id
_entity.type
_entity.pdbx_description
1 polymer ?
#
loop_
_entity_poly.entity_id
_entity_poly.type
_entity_poly.pdbx_seq_one_letter_code
_entity_poly.pdbx_strand_id
1 'polypeptide(L)' 'RDVRTMVELGKSVGINPRFDIPFEGDMHNALSDARHQVKYVSAIWQRLTAN' A
#
# COMPACT_ATOMS: atom_id res chain seq x y z
N ARG A 1 -0.54 -14.11 5.42
CA ARG A 1 -0.58 -13.51 4.05
C ARG A 1 -1.07 -12.10 4.27
N ASP A 2 -0.16 -11.16 4.20
CA ASP A 2 -0.25 -9.86 4.85
C ASP A 2 -0.23 -8.76 3.78
N VAL A 3 0.05 -7.51 4.15
CA VAL A 3 0.10 -6.37 3.20
C VAL A 3 1.00 -6.65 1.99
N ARG A 4 2.03 -7.49 2.15
CA ARG A 4 2.89 -7.95 1.06
C ARG A 4 2.13 -8.66 -0.07
N THR A 5 1.08 -9.43 0.25
CA THR A 5 0.23 -10.08 -0.77
C THR A 5 -0.58 -9.05 -1.55
N MET A 6 -1.11 -8.02 -0.88
CA MET A 6 -1.79 -6.91 -1.57
C MET A 6 -0.82 -6.16 -2.48
N VAL A 7 0.41 -5.88 -2.01
CA VAL A 7 1.45 -5.22 -2.82
C VAL A 7 1.80 -6.03 -4.08
N GLU A 8 1.88 -7.36 -3.99
CA GLU A 8 2.10 -8.22 -5.15
C GLU A 8 0.94 -8.14 -6.15
N LEU A 9 -0.31 -8.17 -5.67
CA LEU A 9 -1.50 -7.98 -6.52
C LEU A 9 -1.53 -6.58 -7.16
N GLY A 10 -1.14 -5.55 -6.42
CA GLY A 10 -1.01 -4.18 -6.91
C GLY A 10 -0.10 -4.08 -8.14
N LYS A 11 1.05 -4.77 -8.11
CA LYS A 11 1.98 -4.83 -9.25
C LYS A 11 1.33 -5.47 -10.48
N SER A 12 0.52 -6.51 -10.30
CA SER A 12 -0.21 -7.16 -11.40
C SER A 12 -1.26 -6.26 -12.05
N VAL A 13 -1.79 -5.26 -11.32
CA VAL A 13 -2.73 -4.27 -11.86
C VAL A 13 -2.08 -2.93 -12.21
N GLY A 14 -0.75 -2.88 -12.25
CA GLY A 14 0.01 -1.71 -12.70
C GLY A 14 0.23 -0.62 -11.63
N ILE A 15 -0.04 -0.90 -10.36
CA ILE A 15 0.32 -0.02 -9.24
C ILE A 15 1.68 -0.45 -8.70
N ASN A 16 2.58 0.50 -8.49
CA ASN A 16 3.85 0.26 -7.81
C ASN A 16 3.86 1.02 -6.48
N PRO A 17 3.38 0.39 -5.38
CA PRO A 17 3.10 1.10 -4.13
C PRO A 17 4.32 1.81 -3.57
N ARG A 18 5.52 1.27 -3.80
CA ARG A 18 6.80 1.84 -3.33
C ARG A 18 7.09 3.24 -3.90
N PHE A 19 6.61 3.54 -5.10
CA PHE A 19 6.83 4.84 -5.76
C PHE A 19 5.58 5.70 -5.75
N ASP A 20 4.41 5.09 -5.87
CA ASP A 20 3.15 5.81 -5.98
C ASP A 20 2.66 6.33 -4.62
N ILE A 21 3.08 5.69 -3.53
CA ILE A 21 2.61 6.00 -2.17
C ILE A 21 3.86 6.25 -1.30
N PRO A 22 4.32 7.52 -1.20
CA PRO A 22 5.47 7.86 -0.37
C PRO A 22 5.14 7.66 1.11
N PHE A 23 6.16 7.31 1.89
CA PHE A 23 6.02 7.21 3.34
C PHE A 23 5.78 8.59 3.96
N GLU A 24 4.81 8.67 4.87
CA GLU A 24 4.50 9.86 5.63
C GLU A 24 4.61 9.59 7.12
N GLY A 25 5.40 10.41 7.82
CA GLY A 25 5.59 10.37 9.26
C GLY A 25 7.02 10.02 9.66
N ASP A 26 7.20 9.74 10.95
CA ASP A 26 8.51 9.43 11.52
C ASP A 26 8.89 7.97 11.24
N MET A 27 10.13 7.77 10.76
CA MET A 27 10.72 6.46 10.59
C MET A 27 10.90 5.78 11.95
N HIS A 28 10.66 4.46 12.01
CA HIS A 28 10.64 3.67 13.24
C HIS A 28 9.51 4.02 14.23
N ASN A 29 8.46 4.70 13.77
CA ASN A 29 7.23 4.87 14.51
C ASN A 29 6.17 3.83 14.06
N ALA A 30 5.70 3.01 14.99
CA ALA A 30 4.75 1.94 14.69
C ALA A 30 3.40 2.44 14.16
N LEU A 31 2.93 3.62 14.59
CA LEU A 31 1.69 4.21 14.10
C LEU A 31 1.85 4.74 12.67
N SER A 32 2.98 5.39 12.37
CA SER A 32 3.30 5.84 11.00
C SER A 32 3.39 4.65 10.05
N ASP A 33 4.06 3.57 10.46
CA ASP A 33 4.12 2.32 9.69
C ASP A 33 2.74 1.73 9.46
N ALA A 34 1.90 1.62 10.50
CA ALA A 34 0.55 1.09 10.36
C ALA A 34 -0.31 1.92 9.39
N ARG A 35 -0.24 3.25 9.46
CA ARG A 35 -0.92 4.14 8.52
C ARG A 35 -0.44 3.93 7.09
N HIS A 36 0.88 3.81 6.90
CA HIS A 36 1.48 3.59 5.59
C HIS A 36 1.04 2.26 4.97
N GLN A 37 1.00 1.20 5.78
CA GLN A 37 0.51 -0.10 5.36
C GLN A 37 -0.96 -0.07 4.92
N VAL A 38 -1.82 0.66 5.64
CA VAL A 38 -3.23 0.81 5.27
C VAL A 38 -3.37 1.55 3.94
N LYS A 39 -2.56 2.60 3.69
CA LYS A 39 -2.58 3.33 2.41
C LYS A 39 -2.30 2.41 1.23
N TYR A 40 -1.32 1.50 1.34
CA TYR A 40 -1.06 0.50 0.30
C TYR A 40 -2.28 -0.37 0.02
N VAL A 41 -2.91 -0.91 1.05
CA VAL A 41 -4.07 -1.80 0.90
C VAL A 41 -5.24 -1.05 0.27
N SER A 42 -5.56 0.16 0.75
CA SER A 42 -6.67 0.96 0.25
C SER A 42 -6.52 1.34 -1.22
N ALA A 43 -5.34 1.82 -1.64
CA ALA A 43 -5.12 2.23 -3.02
C ALA A 43 -5.22 1.04 -4.00
N ILE A 44 -4.63 -0.09 -3.64
CA ILE A 44 -4.68 -1.31 -4.45
C ILE A 44 -6.12 -1.83 -4.54
N TRP A 45 -6.83 -1.86 -3.42
CA TRP A 45 -8.22 -2.29 -3.37
C TRP A 45 -9.13 -1.41 -4.22
N GLN A 46 -9.01 -0.08 -4.09
CA GLN A 46 -9.77 0.87 -4.91
C GLN A 46 -9.54 0.63 -6.41
N ARG A 47 -8.30 0.36 -6.83
CA ARG A 47 -8.00 0.05 -8.24
C ARG A 47 -8.59 -1.27 -8.71
N LEU A 48 -8.64 -2.27 -7.84
CA LEU A 48 -9.23 -3.59 -8.13
C LEU A 48 -10.76 -3.51 -8.27
N THR A 49 -11.43 -2.74 -7.41
CA THR A 49 -12.90 -2.64 -7.38
C THR A 49 -13.49 -1.54 -8.26
N ALA A 50 -12.66 -0.62 -8.76
CA ALA A 50 -13.09 0.44 -9.68
C ALA A 50 -13.04 0.02 -11.17
N ASN A 51 -12.66 -1.24 -11.46
CA ASN A 51 -12.87 -1.89 -12.77
C ASN A 51 -14.21 -2.63 -12.77
#